data_AF-A0A8J3NUQ8-F1
#
_entry.id   AF-A0A8J3NUQ8-F1
#
_cell.length_a   1.000
_cell.length_b   1.000
_cell.length_c   1.000
_cell.angle_alpha   90.00
_cell.angle_beta   90.00
_cell.angle_gamma   90.00
#
_symmetry.space_group_name_H-M   'P 1'
#
loop_
_entity.id
_entity.type
_entity.pdbx_description
1 polymer ?
#
loop_
_entity_poly.entity_id
_entity_poly.type
_entity_poly.pdbx_seq_one_letter_code
_entity_poly.pdbx_strand_id
1 'polypeptide(L)' 'MDRIAAKFVHGAAEITREIEVDSAVDPPETYSIWLPTGLDTDRDRWAGDDPWEAVYVREANPAGEPAWIYRFRALVDPEE' A
#
# COMPACT_ATOMS: atom_id res chain seq x y z
N MET A 1 -6.73 17.70 -5.20
CA MET A 1 -6.17 16.64 -4.36
C MET A 1 -7.08 16.45 -3.17
N ASP A 2 -7.63 15.25 -3.03
CA ASP A 2 -8.46 14.81 -1.91
C ASP A 2 -7.64 13.92 -0.98
N ARG A 3 -8.04 13.84 0.29
CA ARG A 3 -7.53 12.85 1.24
C ARG A 3 -8.56 11.77 1.45
N ILE A 4 -8.13 10.52 1.31
CA ILE A 4 -8.97 9.36 1.60
C ILE A 4 -8.29 8.47 2.63
N ALA A 5 -9.09 7.91 3.54
CA ALA A 5 -8.65 6.76 4.31
C ALA A 5 -8.63 5.53 3.39
N ALA A 6 -7.52 4.79 3.41
CA ALA A 6 -7.29 3.59 2.63
C ALA A 6 -6.70 2.49 3.52
N LYS A 7 -7.11 1.24 3.30
CA LYS A 7 -6.53 0.08 3.99
C LYS A 7 -5.56 -0.60 3.07
N PHE A 8 -4.32 -0.77 3.51
CA PHE A 8 -3.30 -1.54 2.84
C PHE A 8 -3.29 -2.95 3.42
N VAL A 9 -3.28 -3.97 2.56
CA VAL A 9 -3.31 -5.39 2.94
C VAL A 9 -2.11 -6.11 2.34
N HIS A 10 -1.43 -6.89 3.17
CA HIS A 10 -0.35 -7.80 2.78
C HIS A 10 -0.51 -9.12 3.54
N GLY A 11 -1.00 -10.17 2.84
CA GLY A 11 -1.32 -11.44 3.48
C GLY A 11 -2.35 -11.27 4.60
N ALA A 12 -1.96 -11.61 5.84
CA ALA A 12 -2.79 -11.42 7.03
C ALA A 12 -2.62 -10.06 7.72
N ALA A 13 -1.65 -9.25 7.29
CA ALA A 13 -1.41 -7.92 7.85
C ALA A 13 -2.28 -6.87 7.14
N GLU A 14 -2.82 -5.94 7.92
CA GLU A 14 -3.59 -4.80 7.44
C GLU A 14 -3.19 -3.51 8.17
N ILE A 15 -3.15 -2.39 7.45
CA ILE A 15 -2.92 -1.07 8.02
C ILE A 15 -3.82 -0.04 7.33
N THR A 16 -4.47 0.82 8.11
CA THR A 16 -5.25 1.95 7.58
C THR A 16 -4.42 3.23 7.63
N ARG A 17 -4.35 3.96 6.50
CA ARG A 17 -3.67 5.27 6.40
C ARG A 17 -4.46 6.23 5.54
N GLU A 18 -4.23 7.52 5.75
CA GLU A 18 -4.70 8.57 4.84
C GLU A 18 -3.69 8.73 3.70
N ILE A 19 -4.20 8.79 2.47
CA ILE A 19 -3.41 9.07 1.27
C ILE A 19 -3.99 10.24 0.49
N GLU A 20 -3.12 10.96 -0.22
CA GLU A 20 -3.48 12.08 -1.09
C GLU A 20 -3.66 11.55 -2.52
N VAL A 21 -4.84 11.80 -3.09
CA VAL A 21 -5.22 11.33 -4.43
C VAL A 21 -5.80 12.49 -5.23
N ASP A 22 -5.86 12.36 -6.56
CA ASP A 22 -6.45 13.42 -7.38
C ASP A 22 -7.97 13.54 -7.15
N SER A 23 -8.64 12.39 -7.04
CA SER A 23 -10.08 12.27 -6.79
C SER A 23 -10.41 11.19 -5.77
N ALA A 24 -11.22 11.51 -4.75
CA ALA A 24 -11.67 10.54 -3.75
C ALA A 24 -12.64 9.47 -4.29
N VAL A 25 -13.39 9.79 -5.36
CA VAL A 25 -14.36 8.87 -5.99
C VAL A 25 -13.72 7.92 -7.00
N ASP A 26 -12.57 8.30 -7.55
CA ASP A 26 -11.75 7.47 -8.43
C ASP A 26 -10.26 7.63 -8.09
N PRO A 27 -9.78 6.99 -7.01
CA PRO A 27 -8.36 7.04 -6.64
C PRO A 27 -7.45 6.30 -7.65
N PRO A 28 -6.12 6.40 -7.56
CA PRO A 28 -5.25 5.71 -8.51
C PRO A 28 -5.38 4.17 -8.43
N GLU A 29 -5.17 3.49 -9.55
CA GLU A 29 -5.19 2.02 -9.62
C GLU A 29 -4.02 1.40 -8.84
N THR A 30 -2.88 2.09 -8.80
CA THR A 30 -1.68 1.69 -8.07
C THR A 30 -1.20 2.81 -7.17
N TYR A 31 -0.72 2.45 -5.99
CA TYR A 31 -0.13 3.39 -5.04
C TYR A 31 1.18 2.85 -4.48
N SER A 32 2.22 3.67 -4.47
CA SER A 32 3.52 3.33 -3.90
C SER A 32 3.59 3.82 -2.45
N ILE A 33 3.99 2.95 -1.52
CA ILE A 33 4.30 3.34 -0.15
C ILE A 33 5.71 2.93 0.22
N TRP A 34 6.36 3.78 1.01
CA TRP A 34 7.58 3.39 1.69
C TRP A 34 7.25 2.40 2.81
N LEU A 35 7.74 1.17 2.69
CA LEU A 35 7.60 0.21 3.76
C LEU A 35 8.61 0.52 4.87
N PRO A 36 8.16 0.77 6.11
CA PRO A 36 9.07 0.83 7.23
C PRO A 36 9.72 -0.54 7.42
N THR A 37 11.03 -0.55 7.62
CA THR A 37 11.83 -1.74 7.91
C THR A 37 11.27 -2.44 9.15
N GLY A 38 10.43 -3.48 8.97
CA GLY A 38 9.85 -4.24 10.08
C GLY A 38 8.36 -4.53 10.04
N LEU A 39 7.62 -4.18 8.98
CA LEU A 39 6.23 -4.63 8.78
C LEU A 39 6.10 -6.09 8.30
N ASP A 40 7.21 -6.83 8.23
CA ASP A 40 7.26 -8.14 7.60
C ASP A 40 7.53 -9.27 8.61
N THR A 41 6.51 -10.11 8.82
CA THR A 41 6.63 -11.42 9.49
C THR A 41 7.13 -12.55 8.58
N ASP A 42 7.53 -12.26 7.32
CA ASP A 42 8.15 -13.21 6.39
C ASP A 42 9.40 -12.61 5.71
N ARG A 43 10.15 -11.84 6.51
CA ARG A 43 11.30 -10.99 6.16
C ARG A 43 12.50 -11.71 5.52
N ASP A 44 12.45 -13.02 5.30
CA ASP A 44 13.61 -13.83 4.89
C ASP A 44 13.96 -13.69 3.40
N ARG A 45 13.11 -13.04 2.58
CA ARG A 45 13.34 -12.93 1.13
C ARG A 45 13.75 -11.55 0.62
N TRP A 46 13.70 -10.51 1.46
CA TRP A 46 13.86 -9.11 1.03
C TRP A 46 15.18 -8.61 1.60
N ALA A 47 16.27 -8.98 0.94
CA ALA A 47 17.63 -8.64 1.35
C ALA A 47 17.90 -7.14 1.10
N GLY A 48 18.12 -6.38 2.17
CA GLY A 48 18.61 -5.00 2.10
C GLY A 48 18.18 -4.17 3.30
N ASP A 49 19.13 -3.45 3.90
CA ASP A 49 18.91 -2.52 5.03
C ASP A 49 18.25 -1.19 4.56
N ASP A 50 17.98 -1.06 3.26
CA ASP A 50 17.39 0.11 2.61
C ASP A 50 15.85 0.05 2.58
N PRO A 51 15.14 1.19 2.71
CA PRO A 51 13.70 1.23 2.51
C PRO A 51 13.39 1.13 1.01
N TRP A 52 12.58 0.15 0.61
CA TRP A 52 12.07 0.04 -0.77
C TRP A 52 10.62 0.55 -0.81
N GLU A 53 10.20 1.08 -1.97
CA GLU A 53 8.80 1.39 -2.20
C GLU A 53 8.04 0.13 -2.59
N ALA A 54 6.89 -0.12 -1.97
CA ALA A 54 5.99 -1.19 -2.34
C ALA A 54 4.82 -0.64 -3.15
N VAL A 55 4.54 -1.29 -4.28
CA VAL A 55 3.38 -1.01 -5.12
C VAL A 55 2.20 -1.82 -4.62
N TYR A 56 1.10 -1.15 -4.37
CA TYR A 56 -0.18 -1.76 -4.05
C TYR A 56 -1.21 -1.46 -5.12
N VAL A 57 -2.16 -2.36 -5.34
CA VAL A 57 -3.28 -2.22 -6.28
C VAL A 57 -4.59 -1.97 -5.55
N ARG A 58 -5.39 -1.02 -6.05
CA ARG A 58 -6.68 -0.62 -5.50
C ARG A 58 -7.78 -1.64 -5.81
N GLU A 59 -8.62 -1.91 -4.81
CA GLU A 59 -9.88 -2.65 -4.90
C GLU A 59 -10.95 -2.00 -3.99
N ALA A 60 -12.22 -2.16 -4.35
CA ALA A 60 -13.32 -1.64 -3.54
C ALA A 60 -13.45 -2.42 -2.22
N ASN A 61 -13.67 -1.72 -1.10
CA ASN A 61 -13.95 -2.35 0.18
C ASN A 61 -15.47 -2.60 0.35
N PRO A 62 -15.96 -3.85 0.27
CA PRO A 62 -17.38 -4.12 0.52
C PRO A 62 -17.75 -4.02 2.02
N ALA A 63 -16.76 -4.06 2.93
CA ALA A 63 -16.98 -4.06 4.36
C ALA A 63 -17.21 -2.65 4.95
N GLY A 64 -17.21 -1.60 4.11
CA GLY A 64 -17.37 -0.21 4.53
C GLY A 64 -16.03 0.51 4.59
N GLU A 65 -15.74 1.19 5.69
CA GLU A 65 -14.54 2.02 5.80
C GLU A 65 -13.29 1.20 6.20
N PRO A 66 -12.12 1.54 5.61
CA PRO A 66 -11.91 2.57 4.59
C PRO A 66 -12.47 2.15 3.23
N ALA A 67 -12.91 3.13 2.43
CA ALA A 67 -13.61 2.89 1.16
C ALA A 67 -12.82 2.04 0.15
N TRP A 68 -11.48 2.11 0.23
CA TRP A 68 -10.56 1.45 -0.69
C TRP A 68 -9.59 0.53 0.05
N ILE A 69 -9.38 -0.66 -0.52
CA ILE A 69 -8.35 -1.60 -0.10
C ILE A 69 -7.25 -1.60 -1.14
N TYR A 70 -6.01 -1.45 -0.70
CA TYR A 70 -4.82 -1.56 -1.52
C TYR A 70 -4.11 -2.87 -1.19
N ARG A 71 -4.02 -3.79 -2.15
CA ARG A 71 -3.33 -5.10 -1.97
C ARG A 71 -1.91 -5.06 -2.51
N PHE A 72 -0.98 -5.65 -1.79
CA PHE A 72 0.41 -5.69 -2.20
C PHE A 72 0.57 -6.38 -3.57
N ARG A 73 1.27 -5.73 -4.50
CA ARG A 73 1.56 -6.24 -5.84
C ARG A 73 3.03 -6.65 -5.98
N ALA A 74 3.95 -5.73 -5.69
CA ALA A 74 5.39 -5.94 -5.85
C ALA A 74 6.20 -4.83 -5.16
N LEU A 75 7.51 -5.03 -5.00
CA LEU A 75 8.46 -3.98 -4.71
C LEU A 75 8.86 -3.21 -5.98
N VAL A 76 9.05 -1.91 -5.85
CA VAL A 76 9.75 -1.07 -6.82
C VAL A 76 11.24 -1.20 -6.56
N ASP A 77 11.99 -1.56 -7.58
CA ASP A 77 13.45 -1.56 -7.51
C ASP A 77 13.99 -0.13 -7.55
N PRO A 78 14.90 0.27 -6.63
CA PRO A 78 15.50 1.59 -6.64
C PRO A 78 16.50 1.77 -7.81
N GLU A 79 16.92 0.71 -8.51
CA GLU A 79 17.81 0.78 -9.67
C GLU A 79 17.03 0.86 -11.00
N GLU A 80 16.67 2.07 -11.44
CA GLU A 80 16.46 2.43 -12.86
C GLU A 80 17.21 3.71 -13.24
#